data_AF-U1NAU5-F1
#
_entry.id   AF-U1NAU5-F1
#
_cell.length_a   1.000
_cell.length_b   1.000
_cell.length_c   1.000
_cell.angle_alpha   90.00
_cell.angle_beta   90.00
_cell.angle_gamma   90.00
#
_symmetry.space_group_name_H-M   'P 1'
#
loop_
_entity.id
_entity.type
_entity.pdbx_description
1 polymer ?
#
loop_
_entity_poly.entity_id
_entity_poly.type
_entity_poly.pdbx_seq_one_letter_code
_entity_poly.pdbx_strand_id
1 'polypeptide(L)'
;SDVTAFLEHTQTVTYLEDEDIARVDDGEIKVWNGDQRVERDVERVEWEAEAAEKGGYEHFMRKEIHEQPSALRQTLSGRIDLSAATAELNLGFEEAFLESIEEIQFVACGTSYYAALYAAELLERFGDVRTSATIASEYRFGGGRDPYCTLTVAVTQSGETADTLRAIRRAEAAGARTMAVTNTLGSTVTREVDETLFIRAGPEIGVAATKTFASQVTTLALFSIFLGRVRGGISAAKARDVLEDLQRVPGAIQQALDRETEVVDAAEEYEDSRSFFFVGRSLGVPVALEGALKLKRSRMRMQRGSLQVNSNMDHWRLSRLRHL
;
A
#
# COMPACT_ATOMS: atom_id res chain seq x y z
N SER A 1 16.11 -13.63 5.94
CA SER A 1 14.96 -13.35 5.05
C SER A 1 14.61 -11.87 5.06
N ASP A 2 14.75 -11.19 6.19
CA ASP A 2 14.52 -9.74 6.29
C ASP A 2 15.80 -9.03 6.73
N VAL A 3 16.12 -7.92 6.04
CA VAL A 3 17.28 -7.08 6.31
C VAL A 3 17.21 -6.45 7.70
N THR A 4 16.00 -6.12 8.16
CA THR A 4 15.79 -5.43 9.45
C THR A 4 16.36 -6.20 10.64
N ALA A 5 16.48 -7.52 10.54
CA ALA A 5 16.98 -8.38 11.61
C ALA A 5 18.48 -8.20 11.93
N PHE A 6 19.27 -7.59 11.05
CA PHE A 6 20.72 -7.44 11.25
C PHE A 6 21.25 -6.03 10.90
N LEU A 7 20.36 -5.05 10.69
CA LEU A 7 20.74 -3.65 10.40
C LEU A 7 21.60 -3.01 11.50
N GLU A 8 21.48 -3.47 12.74
CA GLU A 8 22.32 -3.04 13.86
C GLU A 8 23.81 -3.45 13.69
N HIS A 9 24.09 -4.47 12.87
CA HIS A 9 25.43 -5.00 12.64
C HIS A 9 26.03 -4.56 11.31
N THR A 10 25.21 -4.45 10.25
CA THR A 10 25.67 -4.04 8.92
C THR A 10 24.54 -3.43 8.10
N GLN A 11 24.86 -2.39 7.34
CA GLN A 11 23.98 -1.82 6.31
C GLN A 11 24.28 -2.38 4.92
N THR A 12 25.25 -3.28 4.80
CA THR A 12 25.69 -3.83 3.53
C THR A 12 25.10 -5.22 3.34
N VAL A 13 24.35 -5.43 2.26
CA VAL A 13 23.61 -6.66 1.98
C VAL A 13 23.85 -7.14 0.55
N THR A 14 23.72 -8.46 0.38
CA THR A 14 23.67 -9.09 -0.94
C THR A 14 22.38 -9.88 -1.00
N TYR A 15 21.52 -9.56 -1.96
CA TYR A 15 20.28 -10.30 -2.17
C TYR A 15 20.54 -11.53 -3.04
N LEU A 16 20.12 -12.70 -2.54
CA LEU A 16 20.13 -13.93 -3.31
C LEU A 16 18.91 -13.99 -4.24
N GLU A 17 19.09 -14.65 -5.38
CA GLU A 17 18.02 -14.99 -6.33
C GLU A 17 17.51 -16.41 -6.08
N ASP A 18 16.42 -16.79 -6.74
CA ASP A 18 15.91 -18.16 -6.70
C ASP A 18 17.00 -19.15 -7.17
N GLU A 19 17.08 -20.28 -6.46
CA GLU A 19 18.07 -21.36 -6.68
C GLU A 19 19.53 -21.00 -6.33
N ASP A 20 19.79 -19.79 -5.82
CA ASP A 20 21.12 -19.44 -5.32
C ASP A 20 21.50 -20.23 -4.07
N ILE A 21 22.73 -20.74 -4.05
CA ILE A 21 23.38 -21.36 -2.90
C ILE A 21 24.60 -20.52 -2.53
N ALA A 22 24.55 -19.88 -1.37
CA ALA A 22 25.69 -19.16 -0.82
C ALA A 22 26.50 -20.05 0.15
N ARG A 23 27.81 -20.13 -0.06
CA ARG A 23 28.76 -20.71 0.91
C ARG A 23 29.58 -19.59 1.51
N VAL A 24 29.62 -19.57 2.85
CA VAL A 24 30.51 -18.70 3.62
C VAL A 24 31.66 -19.56 4.14
N ASP A 25 32.89 -19.22 3.76
CA ASP A 25 34.09 -19.94 4.17
C ASP A 25 35.25 -18.96 4.36
N ASP A 26 35.90 -19.01 5.53
CA ASP A 26 37.03 -18.14 5.91
C ASP A 26 36.84 -16.63 5.61
N GLY A 27 35.61 -16.12 5.80
CA GLY A 27 35.27 -14.71 5.54
C GLY A 27 34.97 -14.38 4.07
N GLU A 28 35.11 -15.34 3.14
CA GLU A 28 34.69 -15.20 1.76
C GLU A 28 33.25 -15.71 1.57
N ILE A 29 32.46 -14.95 0.81
CA ILE A 29 31.13 -15.36 0.35
C ILE A 29 31.25 -15.77 -1.13
N LYS A 30 30.82 -16.99 -1.44
CA LYS A 30 30.74 -17.50 -2.82
C LYS A 30 29.31 -17.93 -3.08
N VAL A 31 28.76 -17.53 -4.23
CA VAL A 31 27.37 -17.84 -4.60
C VAL A 31 27.38 -18.67 -5.88
N TRP A 32 26.53 -19.68 -5.93
CA TRP A 32 26.28 -20.51 -7.11
C TRP A 32 24.79 -20.51 -7.45
N ASN A 33 24.46 -20.53 -8.73
CA ASN A 33 23.12 -20.82 -9.22
C ASN A 33 23.22 -22.07 -10.11
N GLY A 34 22.65 -23.18 -9.65
CA GLY A 34 22.96 -24.51 -10.19
C GLY A 34 24.46 -24.83 -10.08
N ASP A 35 25.08 -25.21 -11.20
CA ASP A 35 26.53 -25.53 -11.25
C ASP A 35 27.43 -24.32 -11.55
N GLN A 36 26.84 -23.14 -11.79
CA GLN A 36 27.59 -21.94 -12.17
C GLN A 36 27.85 -21.03 -10.98
N ARG A 37 29.09 -20.55 -10.87
CA ARG A 37 29.42 -19.50 -9.90
C ARG A 37 28.89 -18.16 -10.41
N VAL A 38 28.15 -17.46 -9.56
CA VAL A 38 27.54 -16.16 -9.87
C VAL A 38 28.07 -15.09 -8.93
N GLU A 39 28.18 -13.87 -9.44
CA GLU A 39 28.40 -12.67 -8.63
C GLU A 39 27.06 -11.99 -8.40
N ARG A 40 26.88 -11.47 -7.18
CA ARG A 40 25.69 -10.74 -6.76
C ARG A 40 26.14 -9.40 -6.24
N ASP A 41 25.43 -8.35 -6.62
CA ASP A 41 25.79 -7.01 -6.22
C ASP A 41 25.66 -6.84 -4.70
N VAL A 42 26.55 -6.01 -4.18
CA VAL A 42 26.57 -5.61 -2.78
C VAL A 42 25.88 -4.27 -2.69
N GLU A 43 24.71 -4.26 -2.05
CA GLU A 43 23.88 -3.08 -1.87
C GLU A 43 24.05 -2.51 -0.47
N ARG A 44 23.98 -1.17 -0.34
CA ARG A 44 23.91 -0.51 0.96
C ARG A 44 22.46 -0.11 1.23
N VAL A 45 21.94 -0.61 2.33
CA VAL A 45 20.60 -0.28 2.83
C VAL A 45 20.67 1.06 3.53
N GLU A 46 19.92 2.04 3.02
CA GLU A 46 19.91 3.42 3.52
C GLU A 46 19.07 3.63 4.79
N TRP A 47 18.68 2.55 5.47
CA TRP A 47 17.89 2.66 6.70
C TRP A 47 18.79 2.84 7.93
N GLU A 48 18.45 3.84 8.73
CA GLU A 48 19.01 4.05 10.07
C GLU A 48 18.57 2.91 11.00
N ALA A 49 19.49 2.34 11.79
CA ALA A 49 19.19 1.23 12.70
C ALA A 49 18.08 1.60 13.72
N GLU A 50 18.01 2.87 14.14
CA GLU A 50 16.96 3.42 15.02
C GLU A 50 15.54 3.24 14.44
N ALA A 51 15.40 3.18 13.11
CA ALA A 51 14.11 2.94 12.46
C ALA A 51 13.54 1.54 12.77
N ALA A 52 14.40 0.58 13.09
CA ALA A 52 14.01 -0.78 13.47
C ALA A 52 13.81 -0.98 14.98
N GLU A 53 14.16 0.01 15.81
CA GLU A 53 14.00 -0.06 17.28
C GLU A 53 12.64 0.47 17.74
N LYS A 54 12.23 0.19 18.99
CA LYS A 54 10.96 0.74 19.51
C LYS A 54 11.00 2.24 19.82
N GLY A 55 12.18 2.87 19.90
CA GLY A 55 12.31 4.32 20.05
C GLY A 55 11.55 4.91 21.26
N GLY A 56 11.50 4.19 22.38
CA GLY A 56 10.79 4.61 23.59
C GLY A 56 9.29 4.25 23.66
N TYR A 57 8.72 3.65 22.61
CA TYR A 57 7.34 3.14 22.65
C TYR A 57 7.25 1.72 23.22
N GLU A 58 6.10 1.38 23.81
CA GLU A 58 5.85 0.04 24.37
C GLU A 58 5.72 -1.03 23.27
N HIS A 59 5.10 -0.67 22.15
CA HIS A 59 4.81 -1.54 21.02
C HIS A 59 5.22 -0.90 19.70
N PHE A 60 5.71 -1.70 18.75
CA PHE A 60 6.01 -1.26 17.39
C PHE A 60 4.80 -0.64 16.71
N MET A 61 3.61 -1.25 16.84
CA MET A 61 2.37 -0.72 16.26
C MET A 61 2.07 0.70 16.77
N ARG A 62 2.32 0.99 18.06
CA ARG A 62 2.13 2.34 18.60
C ARG A 62 3.16 3.30 18.00
N LYS A 63 4.44 2.95 18.02
CA LYS A 63 5.50 3.72 17.33
C LYS A 63 5.08 4.06 15.90
N GLU A 64 4.70 3.06 15.12
CA GLU A 64 4.37 3.20 13.70
C GLU A 64 3.12 4.06 13.46
N ILE A 65 2.12 4.00 14.36
CA ILE A 65 0.98 4.93 14.33
C ILE A 65 1.45 6.38 14.51
N HIS A 66 2.34 6.65 15.47
CA HIS A 66 2.87 7.99 15.71
C HIS A 66 3.90 8.45 14.67
N GLU A 67 4.52 7.53 13.93
CA GLU A 67 5.44 7.84 12.83
C GLU A 67 4.73 8.25 11.53
N GLN A 68 3.41 8.04 11.41
CA GLN A 68 2.65 8.35 10.20
C GLN A 68 2.91 9.77 9.63
N PRO A 69 2.96 10.86 10.42
CA PRO A 69 3.28 12.18 9.89
C PRO A 69 4.66 12.23 9.21
N SER A 70 5.68 11.58 9.79
CA SER A 70 7.02 11.52 9.21
C SER A 70 7.04 10.67 7.94
N ALA A 71 6.46 9.48 8.00
CA ALA A 71 6.34 8.56 6.87
C ALA A 71 5.63 9.21 5.66
N LEU A 72 4.56 9.96 5.90
CA LEU A 72 3.87 10.67 4.83
C LEU A 72 4.66 11.84 4.26
N ARG A 73 5.43 12.58 5.07
CA ARG A 73 6.35 13.59 4.54
C ARG A 73 7.38 12.96 3.60
N GLN A 74 7.93 11.80 3.96
CA GLN A 74 8.85 11.05 3.10
C GLN A 74 8.16 10.53 1.83
N THR A 75 6.93 10.04 1.97
CA THR A 75 6.08 9.58 0.85
C THR A 75 5.87 10.69 -0.19
N LEU A 76 5.63 11.92 0.26
CA LEU A 76 5.31 13.09 -0.57
C LEU A 76 6.56 13.84 -1.08
N SER A 77 7.70 13.68 -0.39
CA SER A 77 8.92 14.46 -0.66
C SER A 77 9.39 14.30 -2.10
N GLY A 78 9.52 15.44 -2.80
CA GLY A 78 9.99 15.51 -4.18
C GLY A 78 9.04 14.88 -5.21
N ARG A 79 7.74 14.71 -4.88
CA ARG A 79 6.75 14.10 -5.78
C ARG A 79 5.59 15.01 -6.17
N ILE A 80 5.61 16.27 -5.75
CA ILE A 80 4.54 17.23 -6.04
C ILE A 80 5.12 18.41 -6.78
N ASP A 81 4.65 18.62 -8.01
CA ASP A 81 4.88 19.85 -8.77
C ASP A 81 3.58 20.65 -8.87
N LEU A 82 3.45 21.65 -7.99
CA LEU A 82 2.29 22.57 -7.99
C LEU A 82 2.26 23.49 -9.21
N SER A 83 3.41 23.73 -9.84
CA SER A 83 3.52 24.60 -11.01
C SER A 83 2.95 23.90 -12.24
N ALA A 84 3.37 22.66 -12.51
CA ALA A 84 2.79 21.80 -13.54
C ALA A 84 1.43 21.19 -13.13
N ALA A 85 1.04 21.34 -11.87
CA ALA A 85 -0.17 20.77 -11.27
C ALA A 85 -0.26 19.25 -11.50
N THR A 86 0.83 18.54 -11.24
CA THR A 86 0.94 17.08 -11.38
C THR A 86 1.85 16.50 -10.30
N ALA A 87 1.90 15.17 -10.23
CA ALA A 87 2.84 14.45 -9.36
C ALA A 87 4.05 13.95 -10.17
N GLU A 88 5.24 14.01 -9.57
CA GLU A 88 6.48 13.49 -10.15
C GLU A 88 6.75 12.08 -9.60
N LEU A 89 6.43 11.07 -10.42
CA LEU A 89 6.51 9.66 -10.01
C LEU A 89 7.66 8.88 -10.65
N ASN A 90 8.33 9.45 -11.64
CA ASN A 90 9.46 8.85 -12.37
C ASN A 90 9.17 7.42 -12.87
N LEU A 91 7.96 7.20 -13.38
CA LEU A 91 7.60 5.94 -14.04
C LEU A 91 8.19 5.94 -15.46
N GLY A 92 8.82 4.85 -15.87
CA GLY A 92 9.39 4.66 -17.21
C GLY A 92 8.36 4.31 -18.30
N PHE A 93 7.07 4.32 -17.98
CA PHE A 93 6.02 4.14 -18.98
C PHE A 93 6.01 5.25 -20.03
N GLU A 94 5.91 4.87 -21.30
CA GLU A 94 5.72 5.81 -22.39
C GLU A 94 4.39 6.57 -22.23
N GLU A 95 4.39 7.87 -22.54
CA GLU A 95 3.20 8.71 -22.48
C GLU A 95 2.05 8.14 -23.32
N ALA A 96 2.36 7.64 -24.52
CA ALA A 96 1.39 6.99 -25.40
C ALA A 96 0.71 5.77 -24.76
N PHE A 97 1.44 4.99 -23.95
CA PHE A 97 0.85 3.87 -23.22
C PHE A 97 -0.09 4.39 -22.11
N LEU A 98 0.34 5.39 -21.33
CA LEU A 98 -0.49 5.97 -20.26
C LEU A 98 -1.81 6.56 -20.80
N GLU A 99 -1.76 7.19 -21.98
CA GLU A 99 -2.93 7.69 -22.70
C GLU A 99 -3.82 6.56 -23.28
N SER A 100 -3.24 5.40 -23.63
CA SER A 100 -3.99 4.27 -24.16
C SER A 100 -4.61 3.36 -23.10
N ILE A 101 -4.31 3.54 -21.81
CA ILE A 101 -4.88 2.72 -20.73
C ILE A 101 -6.40 2.83 -20.73
N GLU A 102 -7.09 1.73 -20.99
CA GLU A 102 -8.55 1.63 -20.87
C GLU A 102 -8.98 1.06 -19.52
N GLU A 103 -8.10 0.28 -18.88
CA GLU A 103 -8.39 -0.39 -17.63
C GLU A 103 -7.18 -0.50 -16.69
N ILE A 104 -7.42 -0.28 -15.41
CA ILE A 104 -6.46 -0.52 -14.32
C ILE A 104 -7.00 -1.59 -13.37
N GLN A 105 -6.22 -2.66 -13.19
CA GLN A 105 -6.58 -3.78 -12.34
C GLN A 105 -5.66 -3.84 -11.12
N PHE A 106 -6.17 -3.46 -9.96
CA PHE A 106 -5.43 -3.59 -8.72
C PHE A 106 -5.55 -5.00 -8.14
N VAL A 107 -4.42 -5.55 -7.71
CA VAL A 107 -4.33 -6.86 -7.05
C VAL A 107 -3.59 -6.73 -5.72
N ALA A 108 -4.23 -7.17 -4.64
CA ALA A 108 -3.68 -7.00 -3.30
C ALA A 108 -4.34 -7.93 -2.27
N CYS A 109 -3.77 -7.98 -1.07
CA CYS A 109 -4.28 -8.76 0.06
C CYS A 109 -4.46 -7.88 1.31
N GLY A 110 -5.49 -8.17 2.11
CA GLY A 110 -5.69 -7.55 3.43
C GLY A 110 -5.76 -6.02 3.39
N THR A 111 -4.98 -5.34 4.23
CA THR A 111 -4.95 -3.88 4.32
C THR A 111 -4.57 -3.21 2.99
N SER A 112 -3.65 -3.78 2.22
CA SER A 112 -3.27 -3.25 0.89
C SER A 112 -4.43 -3.29 -0.10
N TYR A 113 -5.35 -4.26 0.03
CA TYR A 113 -6.54 -4.33 -0.82
C TYR A 113 -7.51 -3.18 -0.55
N TYR A 114 -7.58 -2.67 0.68
CA TYR A 114 -8.37 -1.48 0.98
C TYR A 114 -7.71 -0.22 0.39
N ALA A 115 -6.39 -0.11 0.39
CA ALA A 115 -5.71 0.98 -0.32
C ALA A 115 -5.98 0.92 -1.84
N ALA A 116 -6.01 -0.28 -2.42
CA ALA A 116 -6.39 -0.49 -3.81
C ALA A 116 -7.84 -0.09 -4.13
N LEU A 117 -8.81 -0.41 -3.25
CA LEU A 117 -10.20 0.06 -3.40
C LEU A 117 -10.30 1.59 -3.39
N TYR A 118 -9.52 2.24 -2.53
CA TYR A 118 -9.46 3.70 -2.47
C TYR A 118 -8.93 4.29 -3.79
N ALA A 119 -7.86 3.69 -4.33
CA ALA A 119 -7.27 4.12 -5.59
C ALA A 119 -8.19 3.92 -6.79
N ALA A 120 -8.88 2.78 -6.86
CA ALA A 120 -9.86 2.47 -7.90
C ALA A 120 -10.93 3.58 -7.99
N GLU A 121 -11.55 3.93 -6.86
CA GLU A 121 -12.54 5.01 -6.79
C GLU A 121 -11.97 6.38 -7.22
N LEU A 122 -10.72 6.70 -6.86
CA LEU A 122 -10.08 7.95 -7.28
C LEU A 122 -9.77 8.00 -8.77
N LEU A 123 -9.28 6.90 -9.34
CA LEU A 123 -8.93 6.80 -10.75
C LEU A 123 -10.16 6.81 -11.66
N GLU A 124 -11.28 6.23 -11.23
CA GLU A 124 -12.55 6.41 -11.95
C GLU A 124 -13.00 7.87 -11.94
N ARG A 125 -12.80 8.59 -10.83
CA ARG A 125 -13.20 10.00 -10.70
C ARG A 125 -12.30 10.96 -11.46
N PHE A 126 -10.99 10.71 -11.50
CA PHE A 126 -9.99 11.66 -12.00
C PHE A 126 -9.28 11.21 -13.28
N GLY A 127 -9.26 9.90 -13.57
CA GLY A 127 -8.54 9.31 -14.68
C GLY A 127 -9.40 8.90 -15.87
N ASP A 128 -10.73 8.94 -15.72
CA ASP A 128 -11.71 8.44 -16.71
C ASP A 128 -11.28 7.08 -17.30
N VAL A 129 -10.93 6.17 -16.40
CA VAL A 129 -10.39 4.85 -16.71
C VAL A 129 -11.16 3.82 -15.90
N ARG A 130 -11.48 2.67 -16.52
CA ARG A 130 -12.15 1.59 -15.82
C ARG A 130 -11.21 1.04 -14.76
N THR A 131 -11.70 0.83 -13.54
CA THR A 131 -10.86 0.27 -12.49
C THR A 131 -11.50 -0.92 -11.82
N SER A 132 -10.65 -1.77 -11.25
CA SER A 132 -11.09 -2.83 -10.35
C SER A 132 -10.04 -3.04 -9.28
N ALA A 133 -10.47 -3.43 -8.09
CA ALA A 133 -9.58 -3.97 -7.07
C ALA A 133 -10.05 -5.39 -6.75
N THR A 134 -9.13 -6.34 -6.83
CA THR A 134 -9.42 -7.76 -6.60
C THR A 134 -8.48 -8.30 -5.52
N ILE A 135 -9.04 -9.13 -4.63
CA ILE A 135 -8.22 -9.90 -3.70
C ILE A 135 -7.33 -10.84 -4.51
N ALA A 136 -6.02 -10.79 -4.32
CA ALA A 136 -5.07 -11.42 -5.24
C ALA A 136 -5.28 -12.93 -5.45
N SER A 137 -5.74 -13.67 -4.42
CA SER A 137 -6.07 -15.10 -4.54
C SER A 137 -7.17 -15.39 -5.58
N GLU A 138 -8.13 -14.47 -5.70
CA GLU A 138 -9.27 -14.57 -6.60
C GLU A 138 -8.98 -14.00 -7.99
N TYR A 139 -7.82 -13.36 -8.16
CA TYR A 139 -7.50 -12.68 -9.40
C TYR A 139 -7.40 -13.65 -10.59
N ARG A 140 -8.03 -13.23 -11.68
CA ARG A 140 -7.99 -13.88 -12.98
C ARG A 140 -7.86 -12.79 -14.05
N PHE A 141 -6.91 -12.96 -14.96
CA PHE A 141 -6.84 -12.17 -16.17
C PHE A 141 -7.76 -12.82 -17.21
N GLY A 142 -8.85 -12.16 -17.61
CA GLY A 142 -9.82 -12.77 -18.54
C GLY A 142 -11.03 -11.88 -18.84
N GLY A 143 -12.02 -12.43 -19.53
CA GLY A 143 -13.26 -11.72 -19.85
C GLY A 143 -13.20 -10.83 -21.11
N GLY A 144 -12.31 -11.14 -22.05
CA GLY A 144 -12.18 -10.39 -23.31
C GLY A 144 -11.49 -9.03 -23.18
N ARG A 145 -10.80 -8.80 -22.07
CA ARG A 145 -10.02 -7.60 -21.80
C ARG A 145 -8.80 -7.55 -22.71
N ASP A 146 -8.49 -6.39 -23.25
CA ASP A 146 -7.31 -6.18 -24.06
C ASP A 146 -6.08 -6.00 -23.15
N PRO A 147 -5.13 -6.96 -23.11
CA PRO A 147 -3.94 -6.82 -22.29
C PRO A 147 -3.09 -5.60 -22.67
N TYR A 148 -3.06 -5.19 -23.93
CA TYR A 148 -2.20 -4.09 -24.38
C TYR A 148 -2.68 -2.70 -23.92
N CYS A 149 -3.96 -2.60 -23.53
CA CYS A 149 -4.57 -1.39 -22.97
C CYS A 149 -4.86 -1.54 -21.46
N THR A 150 -4.29 -2.55 -20.80
CA THR A 150 -4.51 -2.84 -19.38
C THR A 150 -3.23 -2.64 -18.58
N LEU A 151 -3.33 -1.91 -17.46
CA LEU A 151 -2.30 -1.84 -16.43
C LEU A 151 -2.73 -2.64 -15.20
N THR A 152 -1.94 -3.64 -14.82
CA THR A 152 -2.15 -4.40 -13.58
C THR A 152 -1.24 -3.87 -12.48
N VAL A 153 -1.81 -3.49 -11.34
CA VAL A 153 -1.08 -2.85 -10.24
C VAL A 153 -1.12 -3.72 -9.00
N ALA A 154 0.03 -4.27 -8.59
CA ALA A 154 0.18 -4.93 -7.30
C ALA A 154 0.31 -3.90 -6.18
N VAL A 155 -0.52 -3.99 -5.13
CA VAL A 155 -0.34 -3.18 -3.92
C VAL A 155 0.09 -4.11 -2.78
N THR A 156 1.33 -3.93 -2.31
CA THR A 156 1.95 -4.87 -1.36
C THR A 156 3.00 -4.18 -0.51
N GLN A 157 2.90 -4.27 0.82
CA GLN A 157 3.91 -3.67 1.70
C GLN A 157 5.27 -4.36 1.53
N SER A 158 5.29 -5.70 1.63
CA SER A 158 6.53 -6.47 1.66
C SER A 158 7.13 -6.74 0.28
N GLY A 159 6.30 -6.75 -0.76
CA GLY A 159 6.70 -7.22 -2.09
C GLY A 159 6.84 -8.75 -2.22
N GLU A 160 6.55 -9.50 -1.16
CA GLU A 160 6.75 -10.97 -1.10
C GLU A 160 5.44 -11.77 -0.97
N THR A 161 4.28 -11.10 -1.07
CA THR A 161 2.99 -11.77 -0.88
C THR A 161 2.71 -12.73 -2.04
N ALA A 162 2.78 -14.04 -1.80
CA ALA A 162 2.72 -15.07 -2.82
C ALA A 162 1.50 -14.97 -3.76
N ASP A 163 0.30 -14.71 -3.23
CA ASP A 163 -0.88 -14.55 -4.08
C ASP A 163 -0.81 -13.31 -4.98
N THR A 164 -0.23 -12.22 -4.48
CA THR A 164 0.02 -10.99 -5.26
C THR A 164 1.02 -11.24 -6.37
N LEU A 165 2.13 -11.94 -6.09
CA LEU A 165 3.12 -12.32 -7.10
C LEU A 165 2.51 -13.22 -8.18
N ARG A 166 1.73 -14.24 -7.78
CA ARG A 166 1.00 -15.10 -8.74
C ARG A 166 0.03 -14.29 -9.60
N ALA A 167 -0.60 -13.26 -9.05
CA ALA A 167 -1.52 -12.40 -9.81
C ALA A 167 -0.77 -11.57 -10.87
N ILE A 168 0.39 -10.99 -10.50
CA ILE A 168 1.25 -10.24 -11.44
C ILE A 168 1.74 -11.13 -12.57
N ARG A 169 2.32 -12.30 -12.26
CA ARG A 169 2.79 -13.26 -13.27
C ARG A 169 1.68 -13.68 -14.24
N ARG A 170 0.42 -13.78 -13.77
CA ARG A 170 -0.74 -14.09 -14.64
C ARG A 170 -1.10 -12.93 -15.56
N ALA A 171 -1.01 -11.70 -15.09
CA ALA A 171 -1.27 -10.52 -15.90
C ALA A 171 -0.20 -10.31 -16.96
N GLU A 172 1.07 -10.45 -16.56
CA GLU A 172 2.22 -10.41 -17.45
C GLU A 172 2.14 -11.51 -18.52
N ALA A 173 1.82 -12.75 -18.13
CA ALA A 173 1.64 -13.86 -19.08
C ALA A 173 0.48 -13.61 -20.08
N ALA A 174 -0.48 -12.75 -19.74
CA ALA A 174 -1.53 -12.32 -20.65
C ALA A 174 -1.10 -11.17 -21.57
N GLY A 175 0.05 -10.54 -21.32
CA GLY A 175 0.61 -9.42 -22.08
C GLY A 175 0.30 -8.03 -21.50
N ALA A 176 -0.30 -7.96 -20.31
CA ALA A 176 -0.60 -6.68 -19.68
C ALA A 176 0.64 -6.06 -19.06
N ARG A 177 0.72 -4.72 -19.09
CA ARG A 177 1.75 -4.00 -18.34
C ARG A 177 1.48 -4.11 -16.86
N THR A 178 2.55 -4.11 -16.08
CA THR A 178 2.53 -4.38 -14.65
C THR A 178 3.26 -3.29 -13.88
N MET A 179 2.71 -2.93 -12.72
CA MET A 179 3.36 -2.00 -11.80
C MET A 179 3.20 -2.49 -10.36
N ALA A 180 4.18 -2.22 -9.50
CA ALA A 180 4.07 -2.47 -8.07
C ALA A 180 4.05 -1.17 -7.26
N VAL A 181 3.14 -1.07 -6.29
CA VAL A 181 3.17 -0.07 -5.21
C VAL A 181 3.62 -0.77 -3.94
N THR A 182 4.86 -0.54 -3.53
CA THR A 182 5.50 -1.29 -2.44
C THR A 182 6.39 -0.46 -1.53
N ASN A 183 6.79 -1.02 -0.38
CA ASN A 183 7.67 -0.36 0.57
C ASN A 183 9.10 -0.94 0.56
N THR A 184 9.28 -2.15 0.07
CA THR A 184 10.54 -2.89 0.17
C THR A 184 11.32 -2.82 -1.15
N LEU A 185 12.44 -2.10 -1.12
CA LEU A 185 13.42 -2.08 -2.21
C LEU A 185 13.96 -3.50 -2.44
N GLY A 186 14.13 -3.89 -3.71
CA GLY A 186 14.75 -5.15 -4.08
C GLY A 186 13.90 -6.40 -3.77
N SER A 187 12.65 -6.23 -3.35
CA SER A 187 11.72 -7.35 -3.14
C SER A 187 11.36 -8.04 -4.46
N THR A 188 10.89 -9.28 -4.38
CA THR A 188 10.56 -10.11 -5.55
C THR A 188 9.64 -9.37 -6.52
N VAL A 189 8.59 -8.69 -6.03
CA VAL A 189 7.67 -7.96 -6.90
C VAL A 189 8.37 -6.87 -7.71
N THR A 190 9.42 -6.22 -7.17
CA THR A 190 10.13 -5.13 -7.87
C THR A 190 10.97 -5.61 -9.04
N ARG A 191 11.30 -6.91 -9.05
CA ARG A 191 12.05 -7.57 -10.14
C ARG A 191 11.13 -8.16 -11.20
N GLU A 192 9.87 -8.38 -10.88
CA GLU A 192 8.88 -9.05 -11.75
C GLU A 192 7.93 -8.08 -12.47
N VAL A 193 7.88 -6.80 -12.09
CA VAL A 193 6.99 -5.81 -12.72
C VAL A 193 7.76 -4.89 -13.67
N ASP A 194 7.06 -4.30 -14.64
CA ASP A 194 7.65 -3.29 -15.53
C ASP A 194 8.08 -2.03 -14.77
N GLU A 195 7.28 -1.58 -13.80
CA GLU A 195 7.54 -0.34 -13.05
C GLU A 195 7.25 -0.48 -11.55
N THR A 196 7.99 0.24 -10.72
CA THR A 196 7.79 0.23 -9.26
C THR A 196 7.64 1.63 -8.69
N LEU A 197 6.59 1.82 -7.89
CA LEU A 197 6.32 3.03 -7.14
C LEU A 197 6.46 2.78 -5.63
N PHE A 198 7.56 3.26 -5.06
CA PHE A 198 7.83 3.07 -3.63
C PHE A 198 7.00 4.00 -2.74
N ILE A 199 6.40 3.48 -1.67
CA ILE A 199 5.64 4.31 -0.74
C ILE A 199 6.55 5.07 0.25
N ARG A 200 7.81 4.65 0.44
CA ARG A 200 8.80 5.32 1.30
C ARG A 200 8.30 5.55 2.75
N ALA A 201 7.66 4.55 3.34
CA ALA A 201 7.14 4.65 4.71
C ALA A 201 8.18 4.31 5.80
N GLY A 202 9.38 3.88 5.39
CA GLY A 202 10.36 3.25 6.27
C GLY A 202 9.93 1.83 6.71
N PRO A 203 10.77 1.10 7.47
CA PRO A 203 10.47 -0.26 7.90
C PRO A 203 9.22 -0.29 8.80
N GLU A 204 8.36 -1.30 8.62
CA GLU A 204 7.19 -1.55 9.46
C GLU A 204 7.34 -2.96 10.05
N ILE A 205 7.57 -3.01 11.35
CA ILE A 205 7.85 -4.21 12.15
C ILE A 205 6.57 -4.76 12.79
N GLY A 206 5.58 -3.90 13.04
CA GLY A 206 4.28 -4.27 13.54
C GLY A 206 3.53 -5.22 12.59
N VAL A 207 2.90 -6.24 13.15
CA VAL A 207 2.14 -7.26 12.37
C VAL A 207 0.92 -6.65 11.67
N ALA A 208 0.32 -5.62 12.26
CA ALA A 208 -0.81 -4.92 11.68
C ALA A 208 -0.31 -3.66 10.98
N ALA A 209 -0.50 -3.58 9.66
CA ALA A 209 -0.16 -2.41 8.87
C ALA A 209 -0.83 -1.14 9.40
N THR A 210 -0.06 -0.05 9.49
CA THR A 210 -0.51 1.26 9.96
C THR A 210 0.02 2.35 9.03
N LYS A 211 1.29 2.75 9.18
CA LYS A 211 1.92 3.78 8.34
C LYS A 211 2.02 3.36 6.88
N THR A 212 2.15 2.07 6.60
CA THR A 212 2.21 1.59 5.22
C THR A 212 0.86 1.72 4.52
N PHE A 213 -0.27 1.55 5.23
CA PHE A 213 -1.60 1.80 4.66
C PHE A 213 -1.78 3.27 4.27
N ALA A 214 -1.49 4.20 5.19
CA ALA A 214 -1.60 5.63 4.92
C ALA A 214 -0.67 6.07 3.78
N SER A 215 0.54 5.51 3.72
CA SER A 215 1.53 5.82 2.68
C SER A 215 1.14 5.21 1.32
N GLN A 216 0.55 4.01 1.30
CA GLN A 216 -0.04 3.41 0.10
C GLN A 216 -1.17 4.27 -0.45
N VAL A 217 -2.13 4.67 0.39
CA VAL A 217 -3.24 5.54 0.00
C VAL A 217 -2.74 6.86 -0.58
N THR A 218 -1.76 7.49 0.08
CA THR A 218 -1.14 8.74 -0.38
C THR A 218 -0.43 8.58 -1.72
N THR A 219 0.35 7.51 -1.87
CA THR A 219 1.08 7.20 -3.10
C THR A 219 0.12 6.92 -4.27
N LEU A 220 -0.95 6.17 -4.02
CA LEU A 220 -1.97 5.87 -5.01
C LEU A 220 -2.80 7.11 -5.38
N ALA A 221 -3.02 8.04 -4.44
CA ALA A 221 -3.63 9.33 -4.73
C ALA A 221 -2.73 10.17 -5.67
N LEU A 222 -1.42 10.23 -5.42
CA LEU A 222 -0.48 10.88 -6.34
C LEU A 222 -0.52 10.24 -7.74
N PHE A 223 -0.53 8.90 -7.82
CA PHE A 223 -0.68 8.18 -9.09
C PHE A 223 -1.98 8.52 -9.81
N SER A 224 -3.09 8.63 -9.07
CA SER A 224 -4.40 9.01 -9.63
C SER A 224 -4.37 10.42 -10.25
N ILE A 225 -3.71 11.37 -9.58
CA ILE A 225 -3.56 12.73 -10.10
C ILE A 225 -2.62 12.77 -11.30
N PHE A 226 -1.46 12.11 -11.23
CA PHE A 226 -0.52 11.99 -12.33
C PHE A 226 -1.22 11.47 -13.59
N LEU A 227 -1.88 10.31 -13.49
CA LEU A 227 -2.54 9.71 -14.64
C LEU A 227 -3.73 10.55 -15.12
N GLY A 228 -4.52 11.11 -14.20
CA GLY A 228 -5.61 12.00 -14.55
C GLY A 228 -5.15 13.26 -15.30
N ARG A 229 -3.96 13.77 -15.01
CA ARG A 229 -3.37 14.91 -15.74
C ARG A 229 -2.91 14.51 -17.13
N VAL A 230 -2.22 13.37 -17.27
CA VAL A 230 -1.79 12.82 -18.56
C VAL A 230 -3.00 12.58 -19.47
N ARG A 231 -4.06 11.96 -18.94
CA ARG A 231 -5.28 11.61 -19.69
C ARG A 231 -6.28 12.76 -19.83
N GLY A 232 -6.03 13.91 -19.21
CA GLY A 232 -6.96 15.04 -19.20
C GLY A 232 -8.26 14.84 -18.38
N GLY A 233 -8.36 13.78 -17.57
CA GLY A 233 -9.52 13.49 -16.71
C GLY A 233 -9.65 14.44 -15.50
N ILE A 234 -8.60 15.18 -15.15
CA ILE A 234 -8.62 16.21 -14.10
C ILE A 234 -8.01 17.53 -14.60
N SER A 235 -8.71 18.63 -14.32
CA SER A 235 -8.21 19.97 -14.64
C SER A 235 -6.97 20.33 -13.80
N ALA A 236 -6.09 21.18 -14.34
CA ALA A 236 -4.90 21.65 -13.63
C ALA A 236 -5.26 22.36 -12.31
N ALA A 237 -6.35 23.13 -12.28
CA ALA A 237 -6.82 23.78 -11.06
C ALA A 237 -7.20 22.75 -9.99
N LYS A 238 -8.02 21.76 -10.34
CA LYS A 238 -8.47 20.75 -9.38
C LYS A 238 -7.33 19.85 -8.91
N ALA A 239 -6.40 19.51 -9.81
CA ALA A 239 -5.21 18.76 -9.43
C ALA A 239 -4.33 19.53 -8.44
N ARG A 240 -4.13 20.84 -8.66
CA ARG A 240 -3.40 21.69 -7.72
C ARG A 240 -4.05 21.70 -6.34
N ASP A 241 -5.37 21.87 -6.27
CA ASP A 241 -6.10 21.83 -5.00
C ASP A 241 -5.85 20.51 -4.24
N VAL A 242 -5.97 19.37 -4.94
CA VAL A 242 -5.78 18.04 -4.33
C VAL A 242 -4.32 17.85 -3.89
N LEU A 243 -3.35 18.29 -4.68
CA LEU A 243 -1.92 18.18 -4.34
C LEU A 243 -1.56 19.04 -3.12
N GLU A 244 -2.11 20.26 -3.02
CA GLU A 244 -1.95 21.08 -1.83
C GLU A 244 -2.59 20.43 -0.60
N ASP A 245 -3.77 19.83 -0.73
CA ASP A 245 -4.41 19.10 0.36
C ASP A 245 -3.57 17.89 0.80
N LEU A 246 -2.97 17.15 -0.15
CA LEU A 246 -2.04 16.06 0.16
C LEU A 246 -0.82 16.56 0.96
N GLN A 247 -0.26 17.74 0.64
CA GLN A 247 0.83 18.34 1.43
C GLN A 247 0.42 18.64 2.88
N ARG A 248 -0.87 18.86 3.14
CA ARG A 248 -1.41 19.16 4.48
C ARG A 248 -1.73 17.90 5.29
N VAL A 249 -1.90 16.74 4.64
CA VAL A 249 -2.25 15.46 5.30
C VAL A 249 -1.33 15.10 6.47
N PRO A 250 0.01 15.21 6.39
CA PRO A 250 0.87 14.92 7.53
C PRO A 250 0.53 15.74 8.77
N GLY A 251 0.18 17.01 8.60
CA GLY A 251 -0.25 17.88 9.70
C GLY A 251 -1.63 17.51 10.25
N ALA A 252 -2.57 17.13 9.38
CA ALA A 252 -3.89 16.65 9.79
C ALA A 252 -3.80 15.34 10.60
N ILE A 253 -2.90 14.42 10.23
CA ILE A 253 -2.66 13.21 11.02
C ILE A 253 -2.05 13.55 12.38
N GLN A 254 -1.09 14.49 12.44
CA GLN A 254 -0.55 14.92 13.73
C GLN A 254 -1.66 15.44 14.65
N GLN A 255 -2.56 16.28 14.14
CA GLN A 255 -3.70 16.78 14.93
C GLN A 255 -4.64 15.67 15.40
N ALA A 256 -4.80 14.60 14.62
CA ALA A 256 -5.57 13.43 15.04
C ALA A 256 -4.85 12.63 16.14
N LEU A 257 -3.52 12.50 16.05
CA LEU A 257 -2.69 11.85 17.07
C LEU A 257 -2.65 12.66 18.38
N ASP A 258 -2.67 13.99 18.30
CA ASP A 258 -2.68 14.87 19.48
C ASP A 258 -3.97 14.70 20.31
N ARG A 259 -5.00 14.05 19.75
CA ARG A 259 -6.26 13.69 20.41
C ARG A 259 -6.29 12.24 20.91
N GLU A 260 -5.12 11.60 21.09
CA GLU A 260 -4.99 10.21 21.57
C GLU A 260 -5.79 9.97 22.85
N THR A 261 -5.81 10.92 23.79
CA THR A 261 -6.58 10.79 25.04
C THR A 261 -8.06 10.53 24.80
N GLU A 262 -8.69 11.22 23.85
CA GLU A 262 -10.11 11.00 23.52
C GLU A 262 -10.36 9.58 22.95
N VAL A 263 -9.38 9.05 22.22
CA VAL A 263 -9.43 7.69 21.67
C VAL A 263 -9.28 6.65 22.78
N VAL A 264 -8.40 6.91 23.77
CA VAL A 264 -8.24 6.06 24.95
C VAL A 264 -9.53 6.04 25.77
N ASP A 265 -10.11 7.21 26.07
CA ASP A 265 -11.37 7.32 26.82
C ASP A 265 -12.49 6.53 26.14
N ALA A 266 -12.62 6.65 24.81
CA ALA A 266 -13.59 5.87 24.04
C ALA A 266 -13.28 4.36 24.04
N ALA A 267 -12.00 3.97 23.99
CA ALA A 267 -11.59 2.58 24.03
C ALA A 267 -11.94 1.92 25.39
N GLU A 268 -11.78 2.65 26.49
CA GLU A 268 -12.19 2.22 27.84
C GLU A 268 -13.72 2.14 27.95
N GLU A 269 -14.46 3.14 27.47
CA GLU A 269 -15.94 3.12 27.47
C GLU A 269 -16.51 1.90 26.74
N TYR A 270 -15.91 1.53 25.59
CA TYR A 270 -16.39 0.43 24.76
C TYR A 270 -15.60 -0.87 24.95
N GLU A 271 -14.76 -0.98 25.98
CA GLU A 271 -13.92 -2.16 26.21
C GLU A 271 -14.76 -3.43 26.32
N ASP A 272 -15.94 -3.41 26.94
CA ASP A 272 -16.80 -4.58 27.11
C ASP A 272 -17.78 -4.82 25.95
N SER A 273 -17.77 -3.96 24.94
CA SER A 273 -18.67 -4.10 23.79
C SER A 273 -18.37 -5.38 23.00
N ARG A 274 -19.44 -6.09 22.62
CA ARG A 274 -19.36 -7.37 21.88
C ARG A 274 -19.40 -7.19 20.37
N SER A 275 -19.82 -6.03 19.88
CA SER A 275 -20.06 -5.78 18.46
C SER A 275 -19.80 -4.31 18.14
N PHE A 276 -19.17 -4.08 17.00
CA PHE A 276 -18.83 -2.76 16.48
C PHE A 276 -19.27 -2.69 15.03
N PHE A 277 -19.81 -1.56 14.63
CA PHE A 277 -20.22 -1.27 13.26
C PHE A 277 -19.32 -0.18 12.70
N PHE A 278 -18.75 -0.45 11.53
CA PHE A 278 -17.94 0.51 10.79
C PHE A 278 -18.71 0.92 9.55
N VAL A 279 -18.98 2.21 9.41
CA VAL A 279 -19.81 2.76 8.33
C VAL A 279 -19.00 3.77 7.56
N GLY A 280 -18.99 3.63 6.25
CA GLY A 280 -18.29 4.53 5.34
C GLY A 280 -19.04 4.64 4.03
N ARG A 281 -18.81 5.73 3.29
CA ARG A 281 -19.36 5.94 1.95
C ARG A 281 -18.27 6.40 1.01
N SER A 282 -18.31 5.94 -0.24
CA SER A 282 -17.30 6.26 -1.26
C SER A 282 -15.88 6.00 -0.73
N LEU A 283 -14.99 7.00 -0.76
CA LEU A 283 -13.63 6.93 -0.20
C LEU A 283 -13.56 6.60 1.30
N GLY A 284 -14.66 6.72 2.04
CA GLY A 284 -14.77 6.28 3.43
C GLY A 284 -15.02 4.78 3.60
N VAL A 285 -15.46 4.05 2.56
CA VAL A 285 -15.68 2.59 2.64
C VAL A 285 -14.37 1.84 2.91
N PRO A 286 -13.26 2.08 2.18
CA PRO A 286 -11.99 1.43 2.48
C PRO A 286 -11.47 1.72 3.90
N VAL A 287 -11.68 2.95 4.39
CA VAL A 287 -11.27 3.35 5.75
C VAL A 287 -12.08 2.59 6.80
N ALA A 288 -13.39 2.44 6.60
CA ALA A 288 -14.26 1.68 7.49
C ALA A 288 -13.89 0.17 7.52
N LEU A 289 -13.58 -0.41 6.35
CA LEU A 289 -13.11 -1.79 6.23
C LEU A 289 -11.77 -2.00 6.96
N GLU A 290 -10.84 -1.06 6.81
CA GLU A 290 -9.55 -1.11 7.49
C GLU A 290 -9.70 -0.99 9.01
N GLY A 291 -10.50 -0.03 9.50
CA GLY A 291 -10.79 0.11 10.93
C GLY A 291 -11.39 -1.16 11.53
N ALA A 292 -12.34 -1.79 10.83
CA ALA A 292 -12.92 -3.07 11.23
C ALA A 292 -11.87 -4.19 11.28
N LEU A 293 -10.98 -4.25 10.28
CA LEU A 293 -9.91 -5.24 10.23
C LEU A 293 -8.89 -5.05 11.36
N LYS A 294 -8.49 -3.81 11.66
CA LYS A 294 -7.58 -3.49 12.77
C LYS A 294 -8.17 -3.91 14.11
N LEU A 295 -9.43 -3.54 14.38
CA LEU A 295 -10.10 -3.92 15.63
C LEU A 295 -10.21 -5.45 15.76
N LYS A 296 -10.56 -6.15 14.67
CA LYS A 296 -10.64 -7.62 14.65
C LYS A 296 -9.28 -8.28 14.94
N ARG A 297 -8.19 -7.74 14.39
CA ARG A 297 -6.83 -8.30 14.57
C ARG A 297 -6.29 -8.06 15.97
N SER A 298 -6.48 -6.88 16.53
CA SER A 298 -5.96 -6.54 17.86
C SER A 298 -6.76 -7.18 18.99
N ARG A 299 -8.05 -7.51 18.76
CA ARG A 299 -8.94 -8.09 19.78
C ARG A 299 -9.25 -9.56 19.48
N MET A 300 -8.36 -10.47 19.89
CA MET A 300 -8.56 -11.93 19.74
C MET A 300 -9.86 -12.46 20.40
N ARG A 301 -10.45 -11.73 21.36
CA ARG A 301 -11.65 -12.13 22.10
C ARG A 301 -12.96 -12.02 21.28
N MET A 302 -12.92 -11.45 20.08
CA MET A 302 -14.10 -11.16 19.26
C MET A 302 -14.51 -12.30 18.30
N GLN A 303 -14.15 -13.57 18.60
CA GLN A 303 -14.52 -14.74 17.77
C GLN A 303 -16.04 -15.04 17.73
N ARG A 304 -16.87 -14.40 18.57
CA ARG A 304 -18.34 -14.63 18.60
C ARG A 304 -19.20 -13.37 18.35
N GLY A 305 -18.59 -12.21 18.07
CA GLY A 305 -19.30 -10.96 17.79
C GLY A 305 -19.39 -10.68 16.30
N SER A 306 -20.52 -10.12 15.83
CA SER A 306 -20.65 -9.69 14.43
C SER A 306 -19.89 -8.39 14.19
N LEU A 307 -18.93 -8.40 13.26
CA LEU A 307 -18.40 -7.21 12.61
C LEU A 307 -19.14 -7.04 11.28
N GLN A 308 -19.83 -5.91 11.13
CA GLN A 308 -20.49 -5.56 9.87
C GLN A 308 -19.93 -4.24 9.35
N VAL A 309 -19.63 -4.23 8.06
CA VAL A 309 -19.29 -3.02 7.31
C VAL A 309 -20.41 -2.78 6.32
N ASN A 310 -20.95 -1.57 6.31
CA ASN A 310 -22.08 -1.22 5.46
C ASN A 310 -21.85 0.15 4.80
N SER A 311 -22.21 0.25 3.52
CA SER A 311 -22.08 1.45 2.70
C SER A 311 -23.33 2.32 2.68
N ASN A 312 -24.46 1.84 3.23
CA ASN A 312 -25.76 2.51 3.07
C ASN A 312 -26.59 2.57 4.38
N MET A 313 -26.80 3.78 4.91
CA MET A 313 -27.56 4.01 6.15
C MET A 313 -29.09 3.85 5.97
N ASP A 314 -29.62 4.02 4.76
CA ASP A 314 -31.07 4.01 4.52
C ASP A 314 -31.71 2.62 4.66
N HIS A 315 -30.98 1.55 4.36
CA HIS A 315 -31.43 0.18 4.64
C HIS A 315 -31.50 -0.13 6.14
N TRP A 316 -30.79 0.62 6.97
CA TRP A 316 -30.78 0.42 8.42
C TRP A 316 -32.05 0.94 9.11
N ARG A 317 -32.69 1.99 8.56
CA ARG A 317 -34.01 2.44 9.06
C ARG A 317 -35.12 1.41 8.79
N LEU A 318 -35.01 0.66 7.69
CA LEU A 318 -36.02 -0.34 7.30
C LEU A 318 -35.90 -1.67 8.08
N SER A 319 -34.70 -2.03 8.57
CA SER A 319 -34.55 -3.25 9.38
C SER A 319 -35.02 -3.07 10.83
N ARG A 320 -34.92 -1.86 11.41
CA ARG A 320 -35.45 -1.57 12.76
C ARG A 320 -36.98 -1.54 12.83
N LEU A 321 -37.69 -1.32 11.73
CA LEU A 321 -39.15 -1.37 11.69
C LEU A 321 -39.73 -2.80 11.56
N ARG A 322 -38.88 -3.83 11.44
CA ARG A 322 -39.33 -5.24 11.43
C ARG A 322 -39.06 -5.98 12.74
N HIS A 323 -38.41 -5.34 13.72
CA HIS A 323 -38.07 -5.93 15.03
C HIS A 323 -38.43 -5.03 16.23
N LEU A 324 -39.38 -4.12 16.04
CA LEU A 324 -40.22 -3.52 17.09
C LEU A 324 -41.68 -3.87 16.79
#